data_AF-A0A8X6G3N1-F1
#
_entry.id   AF-A0A8X6G3N1-F1
#
_cell.length_a   1.000
_cell.length_b   1.000
_cell.length_c   1.000
_cell.angle_alpha   90.00
_cell.angle_beta   90.00
_cell.angle_gamma   90.00
#
_symmetry.space_group_name_H-M   'P 1'
#
loop_
_entity.id
_entity.type
_entity.pdbx_description
1 polymer ?
#
loop_
_entity_poly.entity_id
_entity_poly.type
_entity_poly.pdbx_seq_one_letter_code
_entity_poly.pdbx_strand_id
1 'polypeptide(L)'
;MEKGLIATNAECSVSKKAMRLIKNDSSNGYIWECRKKRANAHRVKRSVKKNSCFEESKLRMLEILMLTKMWVRKSNSARECISFELNVLKKAVIWIE
;
A
#
# COMPACT_ATOMS: atom_id res chain seq x y z
N MET A 1 -5.66 3.26 6.12
CA MET A 1 -4.24 3.51 5.81
C MET A 1 -4.04 5.01 5.82
N GLU A 2 -3.21 5.53 6.72
CA GLU A 2 -2.89 6.96 6.78
C GLU A 2 -1.89 7.33 5.68
N LYS A 3 -2.06 8.51 5.09
CA LYS A 3 -1.23 8.97 3.94
C LYS A 3 0.25 9.13 4.29
N GLY A 4 0.61 9.27 5.57
CA GLY A 4 1.98 9.51 6.02
C GLY A 4 2.97 8.36 5.77
N LEU A 5 2.48 7.15 5.48
CA LEU A 5 3.31 5.97 5.20
C LEU A 5 3.52 5.72 3.70
N ILE A 6 2.91 6.55 2.85
CA ILE A 6 3.08 6.49 1.39
C ILE A 6 4.10 7.57 1.01
N ALA A 7 4.89 7.31 -0.03
CA ALA A 7 5.70 8.36 -0.64
C ALA A 7 4.88 9.64 -0.86
N THR A 8 5.50 10.80 -0.70
CA THR A 8 4.78 12.09 -0.82
C THR A 8 4.55 12.47 -2.27
N ASN A 9 5.34 11.95 -3.19
CA ASN A 9 5.25 12.22 -4.62
C ASN A 9 5.56 10.97 -5.47
N ALA A 10 5.09 11.01 -6.71
CA ALA A 10 5.48 10.08 -7.76
C ALA A 10 5.44 10.81 -9.10
N GLU A 11 6.37 10.48 -10.00
CA GLU A 11 6.44 11.06 -11.34
C GLU A 11 5.90 10.09 -12.40
N CYS A 12 5.16 10.63 -13.37
CA CYS A 12 4.69 9.90 -14.54
C CYS A 12 5.83 9.64 -15.53
N SER A 13 6.01 8.38 -15.94
CA SER A 13 7.04 8.00 -16.91
C SER A 13 6.87 8.66 -18.28
N VAL A 14 5.64 9.00 -18.67
CA VAL A 14 5.30 9.57 -19.98
C VAL A 14 5.37 11.10 -19.98
N SER A 15 4.73 11.75 -19.01
CA SER A 15 4.63 13.22 -19.00
C SER A 15 5.65 13.91 -18.11
N LYS A 16 6.41 13.17 -17.29
CA LYS A 16 7.37 13.70 -16.30
C LYS A 16 6.74 14.66 -15.29
N LYS A 17 5.42 14.59 -15.13
CA LYS A 17 4.65 15.39 -14.17
C LYS A 17 4.30 14.57 -12.93
N ALA A 18 4.05 15.27 -11.83
CA ALA A 18 3.55 14.68 -10.60
C ALA A 18 2.24 13.91 -10.85
N MET A 19 2.17 12.69 -10.30
CA MET A 19 1.01 11.83 -10.32
C MET A 19 0.06 12.17 -9.18
N ARG A 20 -1.22 11.85 -9.34
CA ARG A 20 -2.21 11.98 -8.27
C ARG A 20 -2.31 10.67 -7.50
N LEU A 21 -2.33 10.75 -6.17
CA LEU A 21 -2.68 9.60 -5.35
C LEU A 21 -4.20 9.45 -5.33
N ILE A 22 -4.71 8.32 -5.79
CA ILE A 22 -6.14 8.02 -5.82
C ILE A 22 -6.44 6.78 -4.99
N LYS A 23 -7.63 6.72 -4.41
CA LYS A 23 -8.13 5.52 -3.74
C LYS A 23 -8.29 4.41 -4.78
N ASN A 24 -7.89 3.20 -4.44
CA ASN A 24 -7.99 2.02 -5.26
C ASN A 24 -8.71 0.95 -4.45
N ASP A 25 -9.64 0.25 -5.08
CA ASP A 25 -10.44 -0.80 -4.41
C ASP A 25 -9.62 -2.07 -4.15
N SER A 26 -8.35 -2.10 -4.56
CA SER A 26 -7.44 -3.18 -4.20
C SER A 26 -7.06 -3.13 -2.72
N SER A 27 -6.55 -4.26 -2.24
CA SER A 27 -6.01 -4.42 -0.89
C SER A 27 -4.86 -3.47 -0.53
N ASN A 28 -4.31 -2.72 -1.49
CA ASN A 28 -3.30 -1.70 -1.27
C ASN A 28 -3.90 -0.31 -0.96
N GLY A 29 -5.22 -0.13 -1.13
CA GLY A 29 -5.98 1.06 -0.77
C GLY A 29 -5.73 2.30 -1.64
N TYR A 30 -4.50 2.51 -2.13
CA TYR A 30 -4.13 3.67 -2.95
C TYR A 30 -3.21 3.27 -4.10
N ILE A 31 -3.25 4.08 -5.16
CA ILE A 31 -2.37 3.97 -6.32
C ILE A 31 -2.04 5.36 -6.86
N TRP A 32 -0.85 5.51 -7.46
CA TRP A 32 -0.51 6.70 -8.21
C TRP A 32 -1.11 6.61 -9.62
N GLU A 33 -1.84 7.64 -10.03
CA GLU A 33 -2.39 7.75 -11.37
C GLU A 33 -1.99 9.06 -12.04
N CYS A 34 -1.51 8.96 -13.28
CA CYS A 34 -1.48 10.07 -14.22
C CYS A 34 -2.46 9.77 -15.33
N ARG A 35 -3.49 10.60 -15.46
CA ARG A 35 -4.51 10.48 -16.51
C ARG A 35 -4.61 11.79 -17.27
N LYS A 36 -4.18 11.78 -18.53
CA LYS A 36 -4.33 12.90 -19.46
C LYS A 36 -5.36 12.51 -20.53
N LYS A 37 -6.32 13.40 -20.79
CA LYS A 37 -7.26 13.27 -21.90
C LYS A 37 -6.80 14.19 -23.05
N ARG A 38 -7.15 13.87 -24.31
CA ARG A 38 -6.81 14.62 -25.55
C ARG A 38 -5.34 14.44 -26.00
N ALA A 39 -4.69 15.46 -26.58
CA ALA A 39 -3.35 15.35 -27.13
C ALA A 39 -2.34 14.74 -26.13
N ASN A 40 -1.62 13.71 -26.56
CA ASN A 40 -0.77 12.84 -25.72
C ASN A 40 -1.56 12.14 -24.61
N ALA A 41 -2.76 11.62 -24.94
CA ALA A 41 -3.61 10.86 -24.03
C ALA A 41 -2.86 9.65 -23.50
N HIS A 42 -2.86 9.52 -22.17
CA HIS A 42 -2.32 8.35 -21.52
C HIS A 42 -2.97 8.15 -20.16
N ARG A 43 -2.92 6.91 -19.70
CA ARG A 43 -3.28 6.52 -18.35
C ARG A 43 -2.18 5.64 -17.80
N VAL A 44 -1.36 6.20 -16.91
CA VAL A 44 -0.29 5.48 -16.23
C VAL A 44 -0.72 5.28 -14.79
N LYS A 45 -0.68 4.02 -14.34
CA LYS A 45 -0.90 3.63 -12.96
C LYS A 45 0.41 3.09 -12.39
N ARG A 46 0.73 3.45 -11.16
CA ARG A 46 1.96 3.05 -10.49
C ARG A 46 1.67 2.66 -9.04
N SER A 47 2.15 1.48 -8.65
CA SER A 47 2.03 0.99 -7.27
C SER A 47 2.67 1.98 -6.29
N VAL A 48 2.05 2.16 -5.12
CA VAL A 48 2.64 2.91 -4.00
C VAL A 48 3.93 2.26 -3.48
N LYS A 49 4.17 0.99 -3.79
CA LYS A 49 5.37 0.23 -3.43
C LYS A 49 6.54 0.42 -4.40
N LYS A 50 6.32 1.10 -5.54
CA LYS A 50 7.39 1.29 -6.53
C LYS A 50 8.55 2.08 -5.90
N ASN A 51 9.78 1.67 -6.19
CA ASN A 51 11.04 2.16 -5.60
C ASN A 51 11.23 1.80 -4.12
N SER A 52 10.53 0.78 -3.62
CA SER A 52 10.78 0.20 -2.29
C SER A 52 11.29 -1.23 -2.41
N CYS A 53 11.84 -1.78 -1.33
CA CYS A 53 12.19 -3.21 -1.26
C CYS A 53 10.99 -4.15 -1.42
N PHE A 54 9.76 -3.63 -1.39
CA PHE A 54 8.52 -4.39 -1.58
C PHE A 54 7.90 -4.22 -2.96
N GLU A 55 8.59 -3.57 -3.90
CA GLU A 55 8.05 -3.24 -5.22
C GLU A 55 7.41 -4.43 -5.93
N GLU A 56 8.15 -5.54 -6.01
CA GLU A 56 7.74 -6.77 -6.73
C GLU A 56 7.07 -7.80 -5.81
N SER A 57 6.95 -7.49 -4.52
CA SER A 57 6.30 -8.38 -3.57
C SER A 57 4.81 -8.53 -3.89
N LYS A 58 4.26 -9.73 -3.63
CA LYS A 58 2.81 -9.95 -3.63
C LYS A 58 2.14 -9.45 -2.33
N LEU A 59 2.92 -8.91 -1.40
CA LEU A 59 2.43 -8.42 -0.12
C LEU A 59 1.55 -7.18 -0.29
N ARG A 60 0.43 -7.17 0.41
CA ARG A 60 -0.48 -6.05 0.56
C ARG A 60 0.18 -5.00 1.45
N MET A 61 -0.19 -3.73 1.29
CA MET A 61 0.32 -2.65 2.16
C MET A 61 0.12 -2.96 3.66
N LEU A 62 -1.02 -3.53 4.06
CA LEU A 62 -1.24 -3.91 5.45
C LEU A 62 -0.25 -4.98 5.95
N GLU A 63 0.03 -5.99 5.13
CA GLU A 63 0.98 -7.06 5.45
C GLU A 63 2.41 -6.50 5.58
N ILE A 64 2.78 -5.55 4.71
CA ILE A 64 4.06 -4.83 4.81
C ILE A 64 4.15 -4.08 6.14
N LEU A 65 3.10 -3.35 6.52
CA LEU A 65 3.07 -2.63 7.80
C LEU A 65 3.17 -3.58 9.01
N MET A 66 2.48 -4.73 8.96
CA MET A 66 2.58 -5.75 10.00
C MET A 66 4.01 -6.30 10.10
N LEU A 67 4.64 -6.63 8.96
CA LEU A 67 6.03 -7.10 8.92
C LEU A 67 7.00 -6.05 9.44
N THR A 68 6.86 -4.78 9.05
CA THR A 68 7.70 -3.69 9.55
C THR A 68 7.50 -3.49 11.05
N LYS A 69 6.26 -3.55 11.55
CA LYS A 69 5.94 -3.46 12.97
C LYS A 69 6.55 -4.63 13.75
N MET A 70 6.46 -5.86 13.24
CA MET A 70 7.08 -7.04 13.84
C MET A 70 8.61 -6.93 13.84
N TRP A 71 9.20 -6.40 12.76
CA TRP A 71 10.65 -6.17 12.68
C TRP A 71 11.12 -5.19 13.77
N VAL A 72 10.40 -4.08 13.95
CA VAL A 72 10.70 -3.08 14.99
C VAL A 72 10.45 -3.65 16.40
N ARG A 73 9.40 -4.45 16.59
CA ARG A 73 9.03 -5.07 17.86
C ARG A 73 9.79 -6.35 18.20
N LYS A 74 10.61 -6.90 17.30
CA LYS A 74 11.44 -8.08 17.58
C LYS A 74 12.45 -7.84 18.71
N SER A 75 12.53 -6.61 19.24
CA SER A 75 13.23 -6.26 20.48
C SER A 75 12.50 -6.68 21.77
N ASN A 76 11.17 -6.88 21.80
CA ASN A 76 10.44 -7.38 22.98
C ASN A 76 9.09 -8.02 22.58
N SER A 77 8.90 -9.33 22.86
CA SER A 77 7.61 -10.06 22.83
C SER A 77 6.80 -10.17 21.51
N ALA A 78 7.42 -10.76 20.47
CA ALA A 78 6.78 -11.06 19.17
C ALA A 78 5.53 -11.97 19.22
N ARG A 79 5.34 -12.80 20.26
CA ARG A 79 4.24 -13.80 20.33
C ARG A 79 2.87 -13.19 20.70
N GLU A 80 2.85 -12.20 21.57
CA GLU A 80 1.60 -11.61 22.09
C GLU A 80 0.95 -10.67 21.08
N CYS A 81 1.76 -9.93 20.31
CA CYS A 81 1.26 -9.06 19.24
C CYS A 81 0.56 -9.84 18.11
N ILE A 82 1.07 -11.03 17.76
CA ILE A 82 0.47 -11.88 16.71
C ILE A 82 -0.95 -12.32 17.11
N SER A 83 -1.14 -12.73 18.37
CA SER A 83 -2.45 -13.19 18.87
C SER A 83 -3.48 -12.06 18.88
N PHE A 84 -3.10 -10.87 19.35
CA PHE A 84 -3.98 -9.70 19.36
C PHE A 84 -4.39 -9.28 17.95
N GLU A 85 -3.46 -9.23 17.01
CA GLU A 85 -3.73 -8.79 15.64
C GLU A 85 -4.49 -9.81 14.79
N LEU A 86 -4.21 -11.12 14.95
CA LEU A 86 -5.00 -12.17 14.32
C LEU A 86 -6.44 -12.20 14.85
N ASN A 87 -6.67 -11.81 16.12
CA ASN A 87 -8.02 -11.66 16.66
C ASN A 87 -8.77 -10.48 16.03
N VAL A 88 -8.08 -9.38 15.74
CA VAL A 88 -8.66 -8.24 15.01
C VAL A 88 -9.01 -8.65 13.56
N LEU A 89 -8.14 -9.42 12.90
CA LEU A 89 -8.40 -9.93 11.56
C LEU A 89 -9.54 -10.96 11.51
N LYS A 90 -9.64 -11.86 12.48
CA LYS A 90 -10.78 -12.79 12.61
C LYS A 90 -12.11 -12.07 12.85
N LYS A 91 -12.11 -10.94 13.57
CA LYS A 91 -13.32 -10.11 13.77
C LYS A 91 -13.69 -9.27 12.55
N ALA A 92 -12.72 -8.91 11.71
CA ALA A 92 -12.95 -8.12 10.49
C ALA A 92 -13.42 -8.97 9.29
N VAL A 93 -13.17 -10.28 9.31
CA VAL A 93 -13.79 -11.23 8.38
C VAL A 93 -15.17 -11.57 8.93
N ILE A 94 -16.18 -10.80 8.52
CA ILE A 94 -17.57 -11.21 8.68
C ILE A 94 -17.71 -12.49 7.83
N TRP A 95 -17.97 -13.61 8.51
CA TRP A 95 -18.30 -14.87 7.85
C TRP A 95 -19.56 -14.63 7.02
N ILE A 96 -19.41 -14.65 5.70
CA ILE A 96 -20.55 -14.84 4.80
C ILE A 96 -20.84 -16.33 4.87
N GLU A 97 -21.97 -16.69 5.48
CA GLU A 97 -22.53 -18.04 5.47
C GLU A 97 -22.85 -18.51 4.04
#